data_AF-A0A938G3H9-F1
#
_entry.id   AF-A0A938G3H9-F1
#
_cell.length_a   1.000
_cell.length_b   1.000
_cell.length_c   1.000
_cell.angle_alpha   90.00
_cell.angle_beta   90.00
_cell.angle_gamma   90.00
#
_symmetry.space_group_name_H-M   'P 1'
#
loop_
_entity.id
_entity.type
_entity.pdbx_description
1 polymer ?
#
loop_
_entity_poly.entity_id
_entity_poly.type
_entity_poly.pdbx_seq_one_letter_code
_entity_poly.pdbx_strand_id
1 'polypeptide(L)' 'VLAAILELNAVGVFGGTAATNKLLWPYESHKNAMITGGVLWLILWIASEVLLK' A
#
# COMPACT_ATOMS: atom_id res chain seq x y z
N VAL A 1 -4.62 -10.33 -7.82
CA VAL A 1 -5.70 -9.35 -7.50
C VAL A 1 -5.37 -8.52 -6.27
N LEU A 2 -5.10 -9.12 -5.09
CA LEU A 2 -4.74 -8.36 -3.87
C LEU A 2 -3.51 -7.44 -4.06
N ALA A 3 -2.45 -7.96 -4.68
CA ALA A 3 -1.23 -7.18 -4.94
C ALA A 3 -1.51 -5.91 -5.79
N ALA A 4 -2.30 -6.03 -6.87
CA ALA A 4 -2.63 -4.91 -7.74
C ALA A 4 -3.46 -3.82 -7.04
N ILE A 5 -4.36 -4.20 -6.12
CA ILE A 5 -5.15 -3.25 -5.33
C ILE A 5 -4.26 -2.48 -4.35
N LEU A 6 -3.32 -3.19 -3.72
CA LEU A 6 -2.33 -2.61 -2.81
C LEU A 6 -1.36 -1.68 -3.55
N GLU A 7 -0.91 -2.07 -4.74
CA GLU A 7 -0.06 -1.25 -5.60
C GLU A 7 -0.72 0.08 -6.00
N LEU A 8 -2.00 0.06 -6.35
CA LEU A 8 -2.78 1.27 -6.63
C LEU A 8 -2.96 2.17 -5.39
N ASN A 9 -3.00 1.59 -4.19
CA ASN A 9 -3.01 2.35 -2.93
C ASN A 9 -1.63 2.99 -2.66
N ALA A 10 -0.54 2.26 -2.91
CA ALA A 10 0.84 2.73 -2.74
C ALA A 10 1.20 3.89 -3.69
N VAL A 11 0.66 3.89 -4.92
CA VAL A 11 0.82 5.00 -5.89
C VAL A 11 -0.11 6.19 -5.56
N GLY A 12 -1.02 6.03 -4.59
CA GLY A 12 -1.95 7.08 -4.18
C GLY A 12 -3.11 7.29 -5.16
N VAL A 13 -3.39 6.31 -6.04
CA VAL A 13 -4.56 6.32 -6.94
C VAL A 13 -5.85 6.21 -6.13
N PHE A 14 -5.84 5.39 -5.08
CA PHE A 14 -6.86 5.36 -4.05
C PHE A 14 -6.39 6.17 -2.83
N GLY A 15 -7.16 7.18 -2.44
CA GLY A 15 -6.87 7.99 -1.25
C GLY A 15 -6.34 9.40 -1.53
N GLY A 16 -5.91 9.69 -2.76
CA GLY A 16 -5.71 11.04 -3.28
C GLY A 16 -4.59 11.84 -2.61
N THR A 17 -3.68 12.34 -3.43
CA THR A 17 -2.87 13.50 -3.07
C THR A 17 -3.80 14.61 -2.61
N ALA A 18 -3.53 15.23 -1.46
CA ALA A 18 -4.31 16.38 -1.00
C ALA A 18 -4.57 17.33 -2.19
N ALA A 19 -5.85 17.57 -2.50
CA ALA A 19 -6.28 18.37 -3.66
C ALA A 19 -5.77 19.83 -3.63
N THR A 20 -5.12 20.21 -2.52
CA THR A 20 -4.58 21.53 -2.22
C THR A 20 -3.14 21.71 -2.71
N ASN A 21 -2.34 20.64 -2.93
CA ASN A 21 -0.94 20.78 -3.31
C ASN A 21 -0.36 19.56 -4.07
N LYS A 22 -0.34 19.62 -5.41
CA LYS A 22 0.17 18.53 -6.28
C LYS A 22 1.65 18.20 -6.09
N LEU A 23 2.45 19.12 -5.53
CA LEU A 23 3.87 18.89 -5.23
C LEU A 23 4.11 17.91 -4.07
N LEU A 24 3.10 17.66 -3.22
CA LEU A 24 3.20 16.70 -2.11
C LEU A 24 2.99 15.24 -2.54
N TRP A 25 2.64 14.98 -3.80
CA TRP A 25 2.29 13.63 -4.25
C TRP A 25 3.35 12.56 -3.97
N PRO A 26 4.66 12.80 -4.23
CA PRO A 26 5.67 11.80 -3.94
C PRO A 26 5.76 11.49 -2.44
N TYR A 27 5.68 12.51 -1.59
CA TYR A 27 5.75 12.36 -0.14
C TYR A 27 4.57 11.55 0.43
N GLU A 28 3.35 11.89 0.01
CA GLU A 28 2.14 11.16 0.41
C GLU A 28 2.13 9.74 -0.14
N SER A 29 2.63 9.52 -1.37
CA SER A 29 2.77 8.17 -1.94
C SER A 29 3.78 7.31 -1.17
N HIS A 30 4.90 7.87 -0.70
CA HIS A 30 5.86 7.11 0.12
C HIS A 30 5.25 6.64 1.44
N LYS A 31 4.47 7.51 2.10
CA LYS A 31 3.73 7.16 3.32
C LYS A 31 2.73 6.04 3.06
N ASN A 32 1.94 6.15 1.98
CA ASN A 32 0.99 5.11 1.60
C ASN A 32 1.70 3.79 1.21
N ALA A 33 2.83 3.86 0.53
CA ALA A 33 3.62 2.69 0.14
C ALA A 33 4.16 1.94 1.36
N MET A 34 4.65 2.64 2.39
CA MET A 34 5.10 2.01 3.64
C MET A 34 3.96 1.29 4.36
N ILE A 35 2.79 1.93 4.49
CA ILE A 35 1.62 1.33 5.14
C ILE A 35 1.14 0.11 4.37
N THR A 36 0.99 0.25 3.06
CA THR A 36 0.54 -0.82 2.16
C THR A 36 1.52 -2.00 2.18
N GLY A 37 2.83 -1.73 2.15
CA GLY A 37 3.87 -2.77 2.23
C GLY A 37 3.83 -3.53 3.56
N GLY A 38 3.66 -2.83 4.69
CA GLY A 38 3.52 -3.46 6.00
C GLY A 38 2.28 -4.35 6.10
N VAL A 39 1.15 -3.92 5.55
CA VAL A 39 -0.10 -4.71 5.50
C VAL A 39 0.08 -5.96 4.62
N LEU A 40 0.68 -5.81 3.43
CA LEU A 40 0.93 -6.95 2.55
C LEU A 40 1.86 -7.98 3.20
N TRP A 41 2.93 -7.51 3.86
CA TRP A 41 3.84 -8.38 4.59
C TRP A 41 3.12 -9.18 5.67
N LEU A 42 2.25 -8.54 6.47
CA LEU A 42 1.47 -9.20 7.52
C LEU A 42 0.57 -10.30 6.93
N ILE A 43 -0.14 -10.00 5.84
CA ILE A 43 -1.04 -10.95 5.18
C ILE A 43 -0.24 -12.16 4.67
N LEU A 44 0.89 -11.94 4.02
CA LEU A 44 1.74 -13.00 3.50
C LEU A 44 2.34 -13.86 4.61
N TRP A 45 2.73 -13.23 5.73
CA TRP A 45 3.21 -13.95 6.91
C TRP A 45 2.12 -14.86 7.50
N ILE A 46 0.90 -14.35 7.70
CA ILE A 46 -0.23 -15.16 8.18
C ILE A 46 -0.56 -16.29 7.20
N ALA A 47 -0.57 -16.00 5.89
CA ALA A 47 -0.82 -17.01 4.87
C ALA A 47 0.24 -18.13 4.89
N SER A 48 1.51 -17.79 5.12
CA SER A 48 2.60 -18.75 5.32
C SER A 48 2.32 -19.67 6.51
N GLU A 49 1.96 -19.11 7.67
CA GLU A 49 1.65 -19.88 8.88
C GLU A 49 0.44 -20.81 8.75
N VAL A 50 -0.48 -20.52 7.81
CA VAL A 50 -1.68 -21.34 7.58
C VAL A 50 -1.44 -22.40 6.50
N LEU A 51 -0.74 -22.05 5.42
CA LEU A 51 -0.57 -22.91 4.24
C LEU A 51 0.68 -23.78 4.27
N LEU A 52 1.74 -23.39 5.00
CA LEU A 52 3.02 -24.09 5.07
C LEU A 52 3.23 -24.83 6.41
N LYS A 53 2.15 -25.08 7.16
CA LYS A 53 2.14 -26.12 8.21
C LYS A 53 2.12 -27.50 7.59
#